data_AF-A0A2A3G9E6-F1
#
_entry.id   AF-A0A2A3G9E6-F1
#
_cell.length_a   1.000
_cell.length_b   1.000
_cell.length_c   1.000
_cell.angle_alpha   90.00
_cell.angle_beta   90.00
_cell.angle_gamma   90.00
#
_symmetry.space_group_name_H-M   'P 1'
#
loop_
_entity.id
_entity.type
_entity.pdbx_description
1 polymer ?
#
loop_
_entity_poly.entity_id
_entity_poly.type
_entity_poly.pdbx_seq_one_letter_code
_entity_poly.pdbx_strand_id
1 'polypeptide(L)'
;MAPDDTAPVSLDLVPIALIAPRLKKVAAIAVLIGVVVGVVAGFFGPVWVGVTVGAVIAVPTAASALLTLRRRITLQAGRIRSTGGLRSRHVDVTRAVAAELVVRSARVSEVSVRITDPDGSLAIPLALYTTDGGRELEILGLRRLADALTTSELVPAAAIASVLIEQLRAEARGAALPERALFRAVELVRSEGRVPTTTLTDHEVAALLD
;
A
#
# COMPACT_ATOMS: atom_id res chain seq x y z
N MET A 1 -30.03 4.85 8.95
CA MET A 1 -28.88 5.76 8.92
C MET A 1 -28.16 5.61 10.26
N ALA A 2 -27.17 4.73 10.35
CA ALA A 2 -26.46 4.46 11.61
C ALA A 2 -25.35 5.52 11.80
N PRO A 3 -25.17 6.06 13.02
CA PRO A 3 -24.28 7.20 13.27
C PRO A 3 -22.77 6.90 13.21
N ASP A 4 -22.35 5.64 12.94
CA ASP A 4 -20.94 5.22 12.92
C ASP A 4 -20.27 5.18 11.53
N ASP A 5 -20.98 5.52 10.45
CA ASP A 5 -20.45 5.43 9.08
C ASP A 5 -19.58 6.62 8.62
N THR A 6 -19.36 7.60 9.50
CA THR A 6 -18.67 8.86 9.15
C THR A 6 -17.23 8.94 9.63
N ALA A 7 -16.79 8.08 10.55
CA ALA A 7 -15.40 8.11 11.03
C ALA A 7 -14.45 7.54 9.96
N PRO A 8 -13.37 8.26 9.59
CA PRO A 8 -12.43 7.77 8.60
C PRO A 8 -11.66 6.56 9.13
N VAL A 9 -11.73 5.45 8.41
CA VAL A 9 -11.00 4.21 8.73
C VAL A 9 -9.67 4.19 8.01
N SER A 10 -8.58 3.93 8.73
CA SER A 10 -7.25 3.82 8.13
C SER A 10 -7.14 2.52 7.33
N LEU A 11 -6.67 2.62 6.10
CA LEU A 11 -6.31 1.50 5.23
C LEU A 11 -4.77 1.37 5.14
N ASP A 12 -4.07 1.64 6.23
CA ASP A 12 -2.61 1.58 6.27
C ASP A 12 -2.16 0.19 6.73
N LEU A 13 -1.64 -0.60 5.79
CA LEU A 13 -1.18 -1.97 6.06
C LEU A 13 -0.05 -2.05 7.08
N VAL A 14 0.82 -1.05 7.10
CA VAL A 14 1.83 -0.90 8.14
C VAL A 14 1.57 0.40 8.88
N PRO A 15 1.20 0.35 10.17
CA PRO A 15 1.10 1.54 10.98
C PRO A 15 2.42 2.29 10.89
N ILE A 16 2.37 3.55 10.45
CA ILE A 16 3.56 4.40 10.34
C ILE A 16 4.36 4.40 11.65
N ALA A 17 3.70 4.24 12.80
CA ALA A 17 4.34 4.11 14.11
C ALA A 17 5.46 3.03 14.16
N LEU A 18 5.33 1.94 13.40
CA LEU A 18 6.30 0.83 13.39
C LEU A 18 7.48 1.08 12.45
N ILE A 19 7.29 1.76 11.32
CA ILE A 19 8.37 2.06 10.35
C ILE A 19 9.02 3.42 10.64
N ALA A 20 8.30 4.35 11.26
CA ALA A 20 8.75 5.69 11.58
C ALA A 20 10.14 5.77 12.23
N PRO A 21 10.48 4.97 13.27
CA PRO A 21 11.81 5.05 13.87
C PRO A 21 12.92 4.62 12.90
N ARG A 22 12.66 3.64 12.03
CA ARG A 22 13.65 3.19 11.02
C ARG A 22 13.82 4.22 9.92
N LEU A 23 12.72 4.76 9.38
CA LEU A 23 12.75 5.81 8.35
C LEU A 23 13.42 7.09 8.87
N LYS A 24 13.16 7.49 10.12
CA LYS A 24 13.85 8.62 10.78
C LYS A 24 15.36 8.37 10.90
N LYS A 25 15.77 7.14 11.25
CA LYS A 25 17.19 6.76 11.30
C LYS A 25 17.85 6.83 9.92
N VAL A 26 17.20 6.30 8.88
CA VAL A 26 17.70 6.38 7.50
C VAL A 26 17.86 7.83 7.05
N ALA A 27 16.84 8.67 7.31
CA ALA A 27 16.92 10.11 7.01
C ALA A 27 18.07 10.79 7.76
N ALA A 28 18.26 10.48 9.04
CA ALA A 28 19.36 11.03 9.85
C ALA A 28 20.74 10.62 9.31
N ILE A 29 20.93 9.35 8.94
CA ILE A 29 22.18 8.86 8.35
C ILE A 29 22.45 9.52 7.00
N ALA A 30 21.43 9.65 6.14
CA ALA A 30 21.57 10.32 4.86
C ALA A 30 21.98 11.79 5.01
N VAL A 31 21.38 12.50 5.97
CA VAL A 31 21.75 13.88 6.31
C VAL A 31 23.19 13.94 6.82
N LEU A 32 23.59 13.04 7.72
CA LEU A 32 24.96 13.00 8.23
C LEU A 32 25.99 12.80 7.11
N ILE A 33 25.73 11.86 6.18
CA ILE A 33 26.61 11.62 5.03
C ILE A 33 26.67 12.88 4.15
N GLY A 34 25.53 13.49 3.83
CA GLY A 34 25.52 14.71 3.03
C GLY A 34 26.28 15.87 3.69
N VAL A 35 26.18 16.01 5.02
CA VAL A 35 26.96 17.01 5.78
C VAL A 35 28.45 16.71 5.69
N VAL A 36 28.88 15.47 5.95
CA VAL A 36 30.31 15.09 5.90
C VAL A 36 30.89 15.33 4.51
N VAL A 37 30.21 14.85 3.46
CA VAL A 37 30.67 15.04 2.07
C VAL A 37 30.67 16.52 1.69
N GLY A 38 29.65 17.28 2.09
CA GLY A 38 29.56 18.71 1.84
C GLY A 38 30.69 19.50 2.52
N VAL A 39 31.04 19.16 3.76
CA VAL A 39 32.18 19.78 4.48
C VAL A 39 33.49 19.48 3.78
N VAL A 40 33.73 18.23 3.36
CA VAL A 40 34.94 17.86 2.61
C VAL A 40 35.01 18.62 1.29
N ALA A 41 33.93 18.64 0.50
CA ALA A 41 33.89 19.36 -0.77
C ALA A 41 34.07 20.88 -0.60
N GLY A 42 33.47 21.46 0.44
CA GLY A 42 33.62 22.88 0.78
C GLY A 42 34.99 23.24 1.35
N PHE A 43 35.77 22.26 1.81
CA PHE A 43 37.16 22.47 2.22
C PHE A 43 38.09 22.61 1.00
N PHE A 44 37.84 21.85 -0.06
CA PHE A 44 38.62 21.88 -1.31
C PHE A 44 38.11 22.89 -2.34
N GLY A 45 37.06 23.63 -2.03
CA GLY A 45 36.44 24.57 -2.96
C GLY A 45 35.65 25.66 -2.25
N PRO A 46 34.85 26.43 -3.00
CA PRO A 46 33.97 27.42 -2.40
C PRO A 46 32.90 26.77 -1.51
N VAL A 47 32.55 27.44 -0.41
CA VAL A 47 31.52 26.96 0.54
C VAL A 47 30.20 26.61 -0.16
N TRP A 48 29.80 27.38 -1.17
CA TRP A 48 28.56 27.12 -1.94
C TRP A 48 28.60 25.79 -2.71
N VAL A 49 29.76 25.34 -3.17
CA VAL A 49 29.94 24.02 -3.79
C VAL A 49 29.72 22.91 -2.76
N GLY A 50 30.32 23.05 -1.58
CA GLY A 50 30.12 22.10 -0.48
C GLY A 50 28.66 21.95 -0.05
N VAL A 51 27.95 23.08 0.10
CA VAL A 51 26.51 23.10 0.42
C VAL A 51 25.70 22.41 -0.68
N THR A 52 26.00 22.69 -1.95
CA THR A 52 25.25 22.11 -3.09
C THR A 52 25.44 20.60 -3.15
N VAL A 53 26.67 20.11 -3.04
CA VAL A 53 26.98 18.67 -3.06
C VAL A 53 26.32 17.95 -1.89
N GLY A 54 26.43 18.50 -0.68
CA GLY A 54 25.79 17.91 0.51
C GLY A 54 24.26 17.86 0.38
N ALA A 55 23.64 18.91 -0.15
CA ALA A 55 22.20 18.96 -0.37
C ALA A 55 21.73 17.94 -1.41
N VAL A 56 22.44 17.81 -2.55
CA VAL A 56 22.10 16.85 -3.60
C VAL A 56 22.11 15.41 -3.10
N ILE A 57 22.97 15.08 -2.13
CA ILE A 57 23.04 13.73 -1.54
C ILE A 57 21.97 13.54 -0.46
N ALA A 58 21.86 14.48 0.49
CA ALA A 58 21.00 14.30 1.67
C ALA A 58 19.51 14.52 1.36
N VAL A 59 19.18 15.54 0.57
CA VAL A 59 17.81 16.02 0.41
C VAL A 59 16.91 14.97 -0.25
N PRO A 60 17.28 14.31 -1.37
CA PRO A 60 16.38 13.35 -2.02
C PRO A 60 16.01 12.18 -1.10
N THR A 61 16.97 11.65 -0.35
CA THR A 61 16.76 10.52 0.56
C THR A 61 15.94 10.93 1.78
N ALA A 62 16.29 12.05 2.43
CA ALA A 62 15.58 12.54 3.59
C ALA A 62 14.14 12.96 3.25
N ALA A 63 13.96 13.68 2.14
CA ALA A 63 12.64 14.07 1.66
C ALA A 63 11.77 12.86 1.34
N SER A 64 12.31 11.86 0.63
CA SER A 64 11.57 10.63 0.32
C SER A 64 11.13 9.89 1.59
N ALA A 65 12.01 9.74 2.58
CA ALA A 65 11.66 9.12 3.85
C ALA A 65 10.55 9.88 4.58
N LEU A 66 10.66 11.21 4.65
CA LEU A 66 9.68 12.08 5.31
C LEU A 66 8.32 12.10 4.60
N LEU A 67 8.31 12.07 3.26
CA LEU A 67 7.10 11.97 2.46
C LEU A 67 6.37 10.66 2.71
N THR A 68 7.10 9.53 2.74
CA THR A 68 6.52 8.23 3.06
C THR A 68 5.92 8.19 4.47
N LEU A 69 6.59 8.81 5.43
CA LEU A 69 6.13 8.97 6.83
C LEU A 69 4.82 9.75 6.96
N ARG A 70 4.48 10.61 5.98
CA ARG A 70 3.26 11.42 6.00
C ARG A 70 2.09 10.76 5.27
N ARG A 71 2.35 9.80 4.38
CA ARG A 71 1.32 9.16 3.56
C ARG A 71 0.35 8.35 4.42
N ARG A 72 -0.93 8.69 4.34
CA ARG A 72 -2.03 7.95 4.99
C ARG A 72 -3.12 7.66 3.99
N ILE A 73 -3.61 6.44 3.97
CA ILE A 73 -4.79 6.05 3.19
C ILE A 73 -5.96 5.90 4.15
N THR A 74 -7.06 6.61 3.88
CA THR A 74 -8.26 6.57 4.70
C THR A 74 -9.48 6.29 3.83
N LEU A 75 -10.38 5.45 4.30
CA LEU A 75 -11.69 5.20 3.73
C LEU A 75 -12.76 5.90 4.55
N GLN A 76 -13.61 6.69 3.90
CA GLN A 76 -14.73 7.37 4.53
C GLN A 76 -15.91 7.38 3.56
N ALA A 77 -17.03 6.75 3.96
CA ALA A 77 -18.27 6.70 3.16
C ALA A 77 -18.06 6.30 1.69
N GLY A 78 -17.31 5.22 1.42
CA GLY A 78 -17.03 4.72 0.06
C GLY A 78 -16.00 5.53 -0.73
N ARG A 79 -15.47 6.63 -0.18
CA ARG A 79 -14.37 7.39 -0.78
C ARG A 79 -13.06 7.05 -0.11
N ILE A 80 -12.09 6.69 -0.93
CA ILE A 80 -10.74 6.42 -0.48
C ILE A 80 -9.90 7.65 -0.76
N ARG A 81 -9.26 8.19 0.28
CA ARG A 81 -8.38 9.35 0.17
C ARG A 81 -6.97 8.94 0.58
N SER A 82 -6.02 9.24 -0.30
CA SER A 82 -4.60 9.23 0.01
C SER A 82 -4.15 10.65 0.32
N THR A 83 -3.67 10.87 1.54
CA THR A 83 -3.16 12.17 2.03
C THR A 83 -1.69 12.05 2.39
N GLY A 84 -0.96 13.18 2.41
CA GLY A 84 0.42 13.23 2.91
C GLY A 84 1.54 12.81 1.95
N GLY A 85 1.23 12.56 0.67
CA GLY A 85 2.22 12.62 -0.41
C GLY A 85 2.41 14.04 -0.95
N LEU A 86 3.18 14.21 -2.04
CA LEU A 86 3.28 15.51 -2.75
C LEU A 86 1.92 16.00 -3.29
N ARG A 87 0.99 15.07 -3.56
CA ARG A 87 -0.35 15.35 -4.06
C ARG A 87 -1.34 14.44 -3.34
N SER A 88 -2.43 15.01 -2.84
CA SER A 88 -3.58 14.24 -2.34
C SER A 88 -4.34 13.63 -3.51
N ARG A 89 -4.67 12.35 -3.43
CA ARG A 89 -5.50 11.64 -4.42
C ARG A 89 -6.75 11.12 -3.73
N HIS A 90 -7.85 11.07 -4.45
CA HIS A 90 -9.10 10.50 -3.98
C HIS A 90 -9.73 9.68 -5.11
N VAL A 91 -10.45 8.64 -4.74
CA VAL A 91 -11.19 7.75 -5.62
C VAL A 91 -12.52 7.41 -4.94
N ASP A 92 -13.62 7.47 -5.68
CA ASP A 92 -14.94 7.04 -5.21
C ASP A 92 -15.21 5.62 -5.71
N VAL A 93 -15.43 4.68 -4.79
CA VAL A 93 -15.65 3.27 -5.15
C VAL A 93 -16.99 3.09 -5.87
N THR A 94 -17.97 3.95 -5.58
CA THR A 94 -19.31 3.93 -6.21
C THR A 94 -19.23 4.27 -7.69
N ARG A 95 -18.30 5.15 -8.08
CA ARG A 95 -18.12 5.62 -9.46
C ARG A 95 -16.97 4.91 -10.17
N ALA A 96 -16.38 3.90 -9.53
CA ALA A 96 -15.28 3.15 -10.08
C ALA A 96 -15.62 2.63 -11.48
N VAL A 97 -14.68 2.80 -12.41
CA VAL A 97 -14.71 2.28 -13.78
C VAL A 97 -13.86 1.03 -13.95
N ALA A 98 -12.91 0.80 -13.04
CA ALA A 98 -12.16 -0.45 -12.96
C ALA A 98 -11.78 -0.78 -11.51
N ALA A 99 -11.82 -2.06 -11.18
CA ALA A 99 -11.33 -2.61 -9.92
C ALA A 99 -10.49 -3.84 -10.23
N GLU A 100 -9.24 -3.86 -9.78
CA GLU A 100 -8.24 -4.84 -10.17
C GLU A 100 -7.49 -5.35 -8.95
N LEU A 101 -7.30 -6.66 -8.84
CA LEU A 101 -6.42 -7.25 -7.84
C LEU A 101 -5.01 -7.35 -8.42
N VAL A 102 -4.06 -6.66 -7.81
CA VAL A 102 -2.68 -6.54 -8.29
C VAL A 102 -1.74 -7.17 -7.28
N VAL A 103 -0.93 -8.11 -7.76
CA VAL A 103 0.11 -8.78 -6.98
C VAL A 103 1.47 -8.36 -7.49
N ARG A 104 2.32 -7.91 -6.57
CA ARG A 104 3.74 -7.69 -6.81
C ARG A 104 4.52 -8.83 -6.18
N SER A 105 5.24 -9.59 -7.00
CA SER A 105 6.08 -10.70 -6.55
C SER A 105 7.52 -10.21 -6.43
N ALA A 106 8.07 -10.26 -5.20
CA ALA A 106 9.44 -9.85 -4.89
C ALA A 106 9.89 -10.54 -3.59
N ARG A 107 11.02 -10.09 -3.00
CA ARG A 107 11.46 -10.56 -1.67
C ARG A 107 10.38 -10.39 -0.59
N VAL A 108 9.60 -9.31 -0.72
CA VAL A 108 8.35 -9.09 -0.01
C VAL A 108 7.27 -8.99 -1.07
N SER A 109 6.38 -9.98 -1.11
CA SER A 109 5.26 -9.96 -2.05
C SER A 109 4.14 -9.09 -1.49
N GLU A 110 3.51 -8.30 -2.34
CA GLU A 110 2.42 -7.39 -1.97
C GLU A 110 1.17 -7.74 -2.76
N VAL A 111 0.04 -7.86 -2.07
CA VAL A 111 -1.28 -7.92 -2.70
C VAL A 111 -1.95 -6.58 -2.47
N SER A 112 -2.49 -5.98 -3.53
CA SER A 112 -3.14 -4.69 -3.49
C SER A 112 -4.38 -4.69 -4.36
N VAL A 113 -5.39 -3.89 -4.00
CA VAL A 113 -6.53 -3.60 -4.88
C VAL A 113 -6.34 -2.24 -5.48
N ARG A 114 -6.33 -2.16 -6.81
CA ARG A 114 -6.31 -0.92 -7.56
C ARG A 114 -7.72 -0.57 -8.01
N ILE A 115 -8.19 0.59 -7.58
CA ILE A 115 -9.49 1.13 -7.95
C ILE A 115 -9.26 2.36 -8.80
N THR A 116 -9.94 2.41 -9.94
CA THR A 116 -9.88 3.52 -10.89
C THR A 116 -11.28 4.09 -11.07
N ASP A 117 -11.37 5.41 -11.02
CA ASP A 117 -12.55 6.27 -11.18
C ASP A 117 -12.18 7.32 -12.26
N PRO A 118 -13.10 8.06 -12.92
CA PRO A 118 -12.73 9.00 -13.98
C PRO A 118 -11.73 10.08 -13.54
N ASP A 119 -11.67 10.40 -12.24
CA ASP A 119 -10.77 11.39 -11.67
C ASP A 119 -9.37 10.85 -11.35
N GLY A 120 -9.18 9.52 -11.37
CA GLY A 120 -7.86 8.90 -11.18
C GLY A 120 -7.89 7.47 -10.67
N SER A 121 -6.69 6.96 -10.34
CA SER A 121 -6.48 5.59 -9.85
C SER A 121 -5.70 5.58 -8.54
N LEU A 122 -6.09 4.67 -7.64
CA LEU A 122 -5.45 4.46 -6.35
C LEU A 122 -5.31 2.96 -6.04
N ALA A 123 -4.09 2.55 -5.70
CA ALA A 123 -3.80 1.20 -5.22
C ALA A 123 -3.76 1.18 -3.68
N ILE A 124 -4.49 0.23 -3.10
CA ILE A 124 -4.64 0.02 -1.67
C ILE A 124 -3.96 -1.30 -1.33
N PRO A 125 -2.85 -1.29 -0.58
CA PRO A 125 -2.22 -2.52 -0.13
C PRO A 125 -3.14 -3.29 0.82
N LEU A 126 -3.31 -4.58 0.57
CA LEU A 126 -4.15 -5.49 1.36
C LEU A 126 -3.35 -6.48 2.20
N ALA A 127 -2.19 -6.89 1.70
CA ALA A 127 -1.30 -7.80 2.41
C ALA A 127 0.16 -7.69 1.91
N LEU A 128 1.09 -7.98 2.80
CA LEU A 128 2.51 -8.16 2.54
C LEU A 128 2.93 -9.52 3.06
N TYR A 129 3.56 -10.33 2.22
CA TYR A 129 4.05 -11.65 2.58
C TYR A 129 5.56 -11.78 2.36
N THR A 130 6.18 -12.54 3.24
CA THR A 130 7.58 -12.98 3.19
C THR A 130 7.62 -14.50 3.26
N THR A 131 8.79 -15.11 3.19
CA THR A 131 8.93 -16.57 3.34
C THR A 131 8.46 -17.08 4.69
N ASP A 132 8.54 -16.26 5.74
CA ASP A 132 8.37 -16.71 7.12
C ASP A 132 7.05 -16.23 7.75
N GLY A 133 6.21 -15.52 6.98
CA GLY A 133 4.96 -14.97 7.47
C GLY A 133 4.46 -13.77 6.66
N GLY A 134 3.35 -13.19 7.12
CA GLY A 134 2.71 -12.06 6.44
C GLY A 134 2.13 -11.02 7.39
N ARG A 135 1.80 -9.87 6.83
CA ARG A 135 1.01 -8.82 7.44
C ARG A 135 -0.14 -8.48 6.52
N GLU A 136 -1.34 -8.65 7.02
CA GLU A 136 -2.58 -8.34 6.32
C GLU A 136 -3.18 -7.06 6.87
N LEU A 137 -4.08 -6.44 6.11
CA LEU A 137 -4.81 -5.26 6.57
C LEU A 137 -5.68 -5.64 7.78
N GLU A 138 -5.83 -4.72 8.73
CA GLU A 138 -6.66 -4.96 9.91
C GLU A 138 -8.12 -5.29 9.54
N ILE A 139 -8.74 -6.18 10.32
CA ILE A 139 -10.10 -6.72 10.11
C ILE A 139 -11.11 -5.61 9.77
N LEU A 140 -11.10 -4.49 10.51
CA LEU A 140 -12.03 -3.38 10.28
C LEU A 140 -11.80 -2.70 8.93
N GLY A 141 -10.53 -2.47 8.55
CA GLY A 141 -10.18 -1.86 7.27
C GLY A 141 -10.56 -2.76 6.10
N LEU A 142 -10.28 -4.06 6.22
CA LEU A 142 -10.57 -5.06 5.19
C LEU A 142 -12.09 -5.28 5.04
N ARG A 143 -12.83 -5.31 6.15
CA ARG A 143 -14.31 -5.33 6.14
C ARG A 143 -14.91 -4.10 5.48
N ARG A 144 -14.48 -2.90 5.88
CA ARG A 144 -15.02 -1.65 5.32
C ARG A 144 -14.70 -1.50 3.84
N LEU A 145 -13.53 -1.98 3.40
CA LEU A 145 -13.19 -2.01 1.98
C LEU A 145 -14.07 -3.00 1.22
N ALA A 146 -14.32 -4.19 1.76
CA ALA A 146 -15.23 -5.16 1.17
C ALA A 146 -16.64 -4.55 1.04
N ASP A 147 -17.18 -3.97 2.12
CA ASP A 147 -18.49 -3.30 2.12
C ASP A 147 -18.53 -2.20 1.05
N ALA A 148 -17.49 -1.36 0.94
CA ALA A 148 -17.43 -0.31 -0.09
C ALA A 148 -17.37 -0.87 -1.52
N LEU A 149 -16.67 -1.98 -1.74
CA LEU A 149 -16.63 -2.64 -3.05
C LEU A 149 -17.98 -3.24 -3.43
N THR A 150 -18.76 -3.75 -2.45
CA THR A 150 -20.11 -4.27 -2.71
C THR A 150 -21.13 -3.19 -3.13
N THR A 151 -20.85 -1.91 -2.87
CA THR A 151 -21.73 -0.82 -3.33
C THR A 151 -21.45 -0.40 -4.77
N SER A 152 -20.39 -0.93 -5.40
CA SER A 152 -20.07 -0.66 -6.80
C SER A 152 -20.92 -1.54 -7.73
N GLU A 153 -21.35 -1.00 -8.87
CA GLU A 153 -22.04 -1.77 -9.91
C GLU A 153 -21.08 -2.62 -10.77
N LEU A 154 -19.76 -2.51 -10.54
CA LEU A 154 -18.75 -3.27 -11.27
C LEU A 154 -18.69 -4.74 -10.83
N VAL A 155 -18.84 -5.64 -11.80
CA VAL A 155 -18.66 -7.09 -11.59
C VAL A 155 -17.28 -7.43 -10.99
N PRO A 156 -16.15 -6.87 -11.49
CA PRO A 156 -14.84 -7.12 -10.87
C PRO A 156 -14.75 -6.65 -9.41
N ALA A 157 -15.42 -5.55 -9.06
CA ALA A 157 -15.43 -5.05 -7.69
C ALA A 157 -16.16 -6.03 -6.74
N ALA A 158 -17.29 -6.60 -7.18
CA ALA A 158 -18.02 -7.62 -6.43
C ALA A 158 -17.21 -8.93 -6.26
N ALA A 159 -16.48 -9.34 -7.29
CA ALA A 159 -15.58 -10.50 -7.20
C ALA A 159 -14.46 -10.27 -6.17
N ILE A 160 -13.81 -9.11 -6.21
CA ILE A 160 -12.78 -8.73 -5.23
C ILE A 160 -13.39 -8.63 -3.82
N ALA A 161 -14.59 -8.05 -3.66
CA ALA A 161 -15.27 -8.01 -2.37
C ALA A 161 -15.50 -9.42 -1.80
N SER A 162 -15.86 -10.37 -2.63
CA SER A 162 -16.04 -11.77 -2.24
C SER A 162 -14.74 -12.40 -1.75
N VAL A 163 -13.61 -12.11 -2.41
CA VAL A 163 -12.27 -12.55 -1.98
C VAL A 163 -11.90 -11.96 -0.62
N LEU A 164 -12.21 -10.68 -0.38
CA LEU A 164 -11.98 -10.04 0.92
C LEU A 164 -12.85 -10.64 2.02
N ILE A 165 -14.11 -10.96 1.73
CA ILE A 165 -15.01 -11.62 2.68
C ILE A 165 -14.49 -13.01 3.04
N GLU A 166 -14.01 -13.78 2.05
CA GLU A 166 -13.44 -15.10 2.33
C GLU A 166 -12.15 -15.02 3.13
N GLN A 167 -11.30 -14.02 2.86
CA GLN A 167 -10.14 -13.71 3.70
C GLN A 167 -10.55 -13.45 5.17
N LEU A 168 -11.56 -12.61 5.40
CA LEU A 168 -12.07 -12.31 6.75
C LEU A 168 -12.60 -13.56 7.45
N ARG A 169 -13.28 -14.46 6.73
CA ARG A 169 -13.78 -15.72 7.27
C ARG A 169 -12.65 -16.67 7.64
N ALA A 170 -11.65 -16.79 6.77
CA ALA A 170 -10.45 -17.59 7.04
C ALA A 170 -9.72 -17.07 8.28
N GLU A 171 -9.54 -15.75 8.39
CA GLU A 171 -8.90 -15.12 9.56
C GLU A 171 -9.73 -15.33 10.85
N ALA A 172 -11.05 -15.16 10.79
CA ALA A 172 -11.93 -15.37 11.94
C ALA A 172 -11.93 -16.81 12.46
N ARG A 173 -11.68 -17.80 11.58
CA ARG A 173 -11.51 -19.22 11.95
C ARG A 173 -10.10 -19.57 12.42
N GLY A 174 -9.15 -18.64 12.37
CA GLY A 174 -7.75 -18.89 12.70
C GLY A 174 -7.02 -19.74 11.65
N ALA A 175 -7.46 -19.68 10.39
CA ALA A 175 -6.91 -20.49 9.30
C ALA A 175 -5.42 -20.16 9.04
N ALA A 176 -4.66 -21.19 8.66
CA ALA A 176 -3.26 -21.06 8.27
C ALA A 176 -3.11 -20.26 6.96
N LEU A 177 -1.91 -19.76 6.67
CA LEU A 177 -1.66 -18.93 5.47
C LEU A 177 -2.11 -19.58 4.16
N PRO A 178 -1.87 -20.89 3.88
CA PRO A 178 -2.31 -21.50 2.63
C PRO A 178 -3.82 -21.53 2.41
N GLU A 179 -4.62 -21.39 3.49
CA GLU A 179 -6.08 -21.33 3.43
C GLU A 179 -6.61 -19.90 3.23
N ARG A 180 -5.73 -18.90 3.22
CA ARG A 180 -6.08 -17.48 3.10
C ARG A 180 -6.05 -17.05 1.64
N ALA A 181 -7.16 -16.51 1.15
CA ALA A 181 -7.33 -16.12 -0.26
C ALA A 181 -6.24 -15.14 -0.76
N LEU A 182 -5.83 -14.16 0.06
CA LEU A 182 -4.78 -13.22 -0.31
C LEU A 182 -3.39 -13.88 -0.42
N PHE A 183 -3.10 -14.86 0.43
CA PHE A 183 -1.84 -15.61 0.34
C PHE A 183 -1.83 -16.51 -0.90
N ARG A 184 -2.96 -17.18 -1.19
CA ARG A 184 -3.12 -17.98 -2.42
C ARG A 184 -2.93 -17.15 -3.69
N ALA A 185 -3.35 -15.88 -3.70
CA ALA A 185 -3.08 -14.98 -4.82
C ALA A 185 -1.58 -14.77 -5.07
N VAL A 186 -0.76 -14.69 -4.01
CA VAL A 186 0.70 -14.62 -4.14
C VAL A 186 1.27 -15.93 -4.64
N GLU A 187 0.81 -17.07 -4.11
CA GLU A 187 1.27 -18.39 -4.55
C GLU A 187 0.96 -18.65 -6.02
N LEU A 188 -0.23 -18.26 -6.48
CA LEU A 188 -0.65 -18.35 -7.89
C LEU A 188 0.30 -17.57 -8.81
N VAL A 189 0.57 -16.30 -8.49
CA VAL A 189 1.46 -15.46 -9.30
C VAL A 189 2.91 -15.96 -9.25
N ARG A 190 3.35 -16.50 -8.10
CA ARG A 190 4.70 -17.04 -7.93
C ARG A 190 4.89 -18.36 -8.66
N SER A 191 3.92 -19.26 -8.63
CA SER A 191 3.99 -20.58 -9.28
C SER A 191 4.06 -20.44 -10.80
N GLU A 192 3.40 -19.42 -11.35
CA GLU A 192 3.47 -19.08 -12.77
C GLU A 192 4.68 -18.24 -13.17
N GLY A 193 5.56 -17.91 -12.22
CA GLY A 193 6.79 -17.14 -12.50
C GLY A 193 6.52 -15.71 -12.99
N ARG A 194 5.36 -15.14 -12.66
CA ARG A 194 4.98 -13.78 -13.09
C ARG A 194 5.67 -12.74 -12.18
N VAL A 195 6.58 -11.96 -12.75
CA VAL A 195 7.41 -10.94 -12.05
C VAL A 195 7.55 -9.70 -12.94
N PRO A 196 7.59 -8.46 -12.39
CA PRO A 196 7.52 -8.11 -10.96
C PRO A 196 6.12 -7.72 -10.46
N THR A 197 5.19 -7.38 -11.34
CA THR A 197 3.84 -6.94 -10.95
C THR A 197 2.83 -7.42 -11.98
N THR A 198 1.74 -8.01 -11.50
CA THR A 198 0.73 -8.67 -12.31
C THR A 198 -0.65 -8.31 -11.79
N THR A 199 -1.55 -7.98 -12.70
CA THR A 199 -2.98 -7.89 -12.41
C THR A 199 -3.59 -9.27 -12.59
N LEU A 200 -4.34 -9.77 -11.61
CA LEU A 200 -5.06 -11.02 -11.73
C LEU A 200 -6.24 -10.87 -12.69
N THR A 201 -6.48 -11.89 -13.48
CA THR A 201 -7.65 -11.98 -14.35
C THR A 201 -8.91 -12.32 -13.54
N ASP A 202 -10.10 -12.07 -14.10
CA ASP A 202 -11.37 -12.39 -13.42
C ASP A 202 -11.48 -13.88 -13.05
N HIS A 203 -10.97 -14.76 -13.91
CA HIS A 203 -10.92 -16.21 -13.64
C HIS A 203 -9.99 -16.53 -12.47
N GLU A 204 -8.82 -15.89 -12.42
CA GLU A 204 -7.88 -16.08 -11.32
C GLU A 204 -8.43 -15.55 -10.00
N VAL A 205 -9.13 -14.40 -10.02
CA VAL A 205 -9.81 -13.86 -8.85
C VAL A 205 -10.91 -14.80 -8.38
N ALA A 206 -11.70 -15.38 -9.30
CA ALA A 206 -12.73 -16.35 -8.97
C ALA A 206 -12.15 -17.63 -8.34
N ALA A 207 -11.03 -18.14 -8.87
CA ALA A 207 -10.35 -19.33 -8.34
C ALA A 207 -9.81 -19.14 -6.90
N LEU A 208 -9.73 -17.90 -6.40
CA LEU A 208 -9.36 -17.64 -5.00
C LEU A 208 -10.50 -17.92 -4.00
N LEU A 209 -11.72 -18.18 -4.48
CA LEU A 209 -12.89 -18.46 -3.65
C LEU A 209 -13.16 -19.96 -3.43
N ASP A 210 -12.51 -20.81 -4.22
CA ASP A 210 -12.60 -22.28 -4.12
C ASP A 210 -11.61 -22.83 -3.08
#